data_AF-A0A9W7FMW0-F1
#
_entry.id   AF-A0A9W7FMW0-F1
#
_cell.length_a   1.000
_cell.length_b   1.000
_cell.length_c   1.000
_cell.angle_alpha   90.00
_cell.angle_beta   90.00
_cell.angle_gamma   90.00
#
_symmetry.space_group_name_H-M   'P 1'
#
loop_
_entity.id
_entity.type
_entity.pdbx_description
1 polymer ?
#
loop_
_entity_poly.entity_id
_entity_poly.type
_entity_poly.pdbx_seq_one_letter_code
_entity_poly.pdbx_strand_id
1 'polypeptide(L)'
;MAAWIQSAVCDLKLCPYTRSSEVAGENIKNVQPGKVHYRTSQGLGVEGLKEFYAFTEDILTNSEVDYNSGILTYPQVSFDDFMQFCEVCKFGLDFVGLDKHVQLVYFHPDYRRDNVEPTDELVYGHLPPTEWYDYMKEKVGGGAVEDITMQDYQRRSPYPMINILRGEQLARATGGNSVVDLHVNGVVRKASGLSTYVRNGKRLEEVGRERLEELIRGDGTAQQTQSEQSAPATSTATATATATATLTRVWSEEYQRYYVYDPETNESTWE
;
A
#
# COMPACT_ATOMS: atom_id res chain seq x y z
N MET A 1 9.46 6.83 -9.66
CA MET A 1 9.12 5.84 -8.61
C MET A 1 10.00 4.60 -8.66
N ALA A 2 10.07 3.87 -9.78
CA ALA A 2 10.88 2.65 -9.89
C ALA A 2 12.35 2.80 -9.43
N ALA A 3 13.01 3.91 -9.78
CA ALA A 3 14.39 4.19 -9.32
C ALA A 3 14.49 4.31 -7.79
N TRP A 4 13.52 4.95 -7.14
CA TRP A 4 13.47 5.05 -5.69
C TRP A 4 13.18 3.68 -5.04
N ILE A 5 12.25 2.90 -5.59
CA ILE A 5 12.01 1.53 -5.10
C ILE A 5 13.28 0.69 -5.20
N GLN A 6 14.04 0.83 -6.29
CA GLN A 6 15.31 0.14 -6.42
C GLN A 6 16.27 0.52 -5.29
N SER A 7 16.53 1.81 -5.08
CA SER A 7 17.52 2.27 -4.11
C SER A 7 17.08 2.12 -2.65
N ALA A 8 15.82 2.39 -2.34
CA ALA A 8 15.31 2.46 -0.97
C ALA A 8 14.69 1.14 -0.47
N VAL A 9 14.18 0.29 -1.37
CA VAL A 9 13.53 -0.98 -0.98
C VAL A 9 14.37 -2.18 -1.38
N CYS A 10 14.81 -2.26 -2.64
CA CYS A 10 15.51 -3.43 -3.18
C CYS A 10 16.97 -3.49 -2.71
N ASP A 11 17.73 -2.40 -2.87
CA ASP A 11 19.16 -2.35 -2.54
C ASP A 11 19.36 -2.43 -1.01
N LEU A 12 18.45 -1.80 -0.25
CA LEU A 12 18.36 -1.97 1.21
C LEU A 12 17.72 -3.30 1.62
N LYS A 13 17.25 -4.13 0.68
CA LYS A 13 16.69 -5.46 0.92
C LYS A 13 15.55 -5.47 1.95
N LEU A 14 14.76 -4.40 2.04
CA LEU A 14 13.69 -4.23 3.04
C LEU A 14 12.48 -5.11 2.75
N CYS A 15 12.22 -5.39 1.47
CA CYS A 15 11.21 -6.33 1.05
C CYS A 15 11.85 -7.71 0.79
N PRO A 16 11.42 -8.78 1.46
CA PRO A 16 11.91 -10.12 1.15
C PRO A 16 11.37 -10.65 -0.19
N TYR A 17 10.34 -9.98 -0.75
CA TYR A 17 9.64 -10.42 -1.95
C TYR A 17 10.10 -9.76 -3.26
N THR A 18 10.92 -8.73 -3.18
CA THR A 18 11.27 -7.89 -4.33
C THR A 18 12.78 -7.73 -4.40
N ARG A 19 13.37 -8.06 -5.55
CA ARG A 19 14.81 -7.90 -5.80
C ARG A 19 15.14 -6.81 -6.79
N SER A 20 14.21 -6.49 -7.67
CA SER A 20 14.29 -5.36 -8.57
C SER A 20 13.00 -4.57 -8.53
N SER A 21 13.07 -3.29 -8.88
CA SER A 21 11.87 -2.47 -9.03
C SER A 21 10.99 -2.91 -10.20
N GLU A 22 11.45 -3.81 -11.08
CA GLU A 22 10.70 -4.27 -12.25
C GLU A 22 10.04 -5.63 -12.02
N VAL A 23 10.61 -6.50 -11.18
CA VAL A 23 10.14 -7.87 -10.95
C VAL A 23 10.10 -8.20 -9.46
N ALA A 24 8.96 -8.73 -9.03
CA ALA A 24 8.73 -9.26 -7.69
C ALA A 24 8.51 -10.78 -7.72
N GLY A 25 8.66 -11.45 -6.58
CA GLY A 25 8.52 -12.90 -6.44
C GLY A 25 9.79 -13.71 -6.71
N GLU A 26 10.93 -13.05 -6.99
CA GLU A 26 12.18 -13.73 -7.34
C GLU A 26 12.78 -14.55 -6.19
N ASN A 27 13.12 -15.81 -6.47
CA ASN A 27 13.69 -16.76 -5.51
C ASN A 27 12.78 -17.07 -4.31
N ILE A 28 11.47 -16.98 -4.51
CA ILE A 28 10.46 -17.31 -3.50
C ILE A 28 9.82 -18.63 -3.87
N LYS A 29 9.90 -19.59 -2.95
CA LYS A 29 9.32 -20.91 -3.16
C LYS A 29 7.81 -20.77 -3.39
N ASN A 30 7.29 -21.44 -4.41
CA ASN A 30 5.85 -21.48 -4.77
C ASN A 30 5.24 -20.12 -5.20
N VAL A 31 6.08 -19.14 -5.54
CA VAL A 31 5.63 -17.87 -6.13
C VAL A 31 6.30 -17.71 -7.49
N GLN A 32 5.49 -17.39 -8.50
CA GLN A 32 6.03 -17.10 -9.81
C GLN A 32 6.50 -15.65 -9.85
N PRO A 33 7.73 -15.37 -10.30
CA PRO A 33 8.17 -14.01 -10.52
C PRO A 33 7.31 -13.31 -11.58
N GLY A 34 7.05 -12.02 -11.40
CA GLY A 34 6.29 -11.25 -12.36
C GLY A 34 6.50 -9.75 -12.23
N LYS A 35 5.96 -9.00 -13.20
CA LYS A 35 6.21 -7.57 -13.37
C LYS A 35 5.52 -6.75 -12.28
N VAL A 36 6.23 -5.74 -11.79
CA VAL A 36 5.71 -4.70 -10.91
C VAL A 36 5.23 -3.54 -11.77
N HIS A 37 4.02 -3.07 -11.52
CA HIS A 37 3.44 -1.94 -12.24
C HIS A 37 3.42 -0.68 -11.39
N TYR A 38 3.53 0.46 -12.05
CA TYR A 38 3.53 1.78 -11.42
C TYR A 38 2.48 2.67 -12.06
N ARG A 39 1.66 3.31 -11.23
CA ARG A 39 0.71 4.34 -11.65
C ARG A 39 0.85 5.56 -10.74
N THR A 40 0.58 6.72 -11.31
CA THR A 40 0.51 7.99 -10.57
C THR A 40 -0.90 8.52 -10.71
N SER A 41 -1.56 8.63 -9.57
CA SER A 41 -2.88 9.25 -9.46
C SER A 41 -2.78 10.77 -9.60
N GLN A 42 -3.84 11.38 -10.11
CA GLN A 42 -3.97 12.84 -10.16
C GLN A 42 -4.49 13.45 -8.85
N GLY A 43 -4.95 12.64 -7.90
CA GLY A 43 -5.45 13.13 -6.61
C GLY A 43 -6.35 12.13 -5.90
N LEU A 44 -7.04 12.61 -4.87
CA LEU A 44 -7.97 11.79 -4.09
C LEU A 44 -9.41 11.90 -4.63
N GLY A 45 -10.38 11.37 -3.88
CA GLY A 45 -11.80 11.44 -4.19
C GLY A 45 -12.21 10.41 -5.25
N VAL A 46 -13.26 10.73 -6.03
CA VAL A 46 -13.87 9.78 -6.97
C VAL A 46 -12.90 9.30 -8.03
N GLU A 47 -12.09 10.19 -8.61
CA GLU A 47 -11.12 9.79 -9.63
C GLU A 47 -10.00 8.94 -9.04
N GLY A 48 -9.49 9.31 -7.86
CA GLY A 48 -8.52 8.46 -7.14
C GLY A 48 -9.07 7.07 -6.82
N LEU A 49 -10.34 6.98 -6.41
CA LEU A 49 -11.00 5.69 -6.17
C LEU A 49 -11.12 4.86 -7.45
N LYS A 50 -11.54 5.47 -8.57
CA LYS A 50 -11.60 4.79 -9.86
C LYS A 50 -10.24 4.24 -10.27
N GLU A 51 -9.18 5.05 -10.14
CA GLU A 51 -7.82 4.64 -10.46
C GLU A 51 -7.34 3.49 -9.56
N PHE A 52 -7.65 3.55 -8.26
CA PHE A 52 -7.33 2.48 -7.30
C PHE A 52 -8.02 1.17 -7.66
N TYR A 53 -9.33 1.19 -7.88
CA TYR A 53 -10.09 -0.04 -8.18
C TYR A 53 -9.78 -0.59 -9.57
N ALA A 54 -9.63 0.27 -10.59
CA ALA A 54 -9.19 -0.18 -11.91
C ALA A 54 -7.81 -0.83 -11.85
N PHE A 55 -6.88 -0.26 -11.08
CA PHE A 55 -5.56 -0.88 -10.93
C PHE A 55 -5.60 -2.18 -10.13
N THR A 56 -6.46 -2.27 -9.11
CA THR A 56 -6.70 -3.52 -8.38
C THR A 56 -7.31 -4.59 -9.28
N GLU A 57 -8.26 -4.23 -10.14
CA GLU A 57 -8.82 -5.12 -11.15
C GLU A 57 -7.73 -5.63 -12.11
N ASP A 58 -6.88 -4.74 -12.63
CA ASP A 58 -5.76 -5.14 -13.49
C ASP A 58 -4.84 -6.14 -12.77
N ILE A 59 -4.53 -5.87 -11.49
CA ILE A 59 -3.71 -6.75 -10.66
C ILE A 59 -4.41 -8.09 -10.41
N LEU A 60 -5.73 -8.17 -10.30
CA LEU A 60 -6.41 -9.43 -10.00
C LEU A 60 -6.72 -10.26 -11.24
N THR A 61 -7.09 -9.61 -12.35
CA THR A 61 -7.64 -10.26 -13.55
C THR A 61 -6.57 -10.69 -14.56
N ASN A 62 -5.41 -10.05 -14.57
CA ASN A 62 -4.30 -10.45 -15.43
C ASN A 62 -3.48 -11.60 -14.81
N SER A 63 -2.56 -12.18 -15.59
CA SER A 63 -1.66 -13.22 -15.10
C SER A 63 -0.72 -12.71 -14.00
N GLU A 64 -0.33 -13.57 -13.07
CA GLU A 64 0.64 -13.25 -12.00
C GLU A 64 2.04 -12.87 -12.53
N VAL A 65 2.36 -13.28 -13.77
CA VAL A 65 3.61 -12.95 -14.47
C VAL A 65 3.55 -11.53 -15.01
N ASP A 66 2.43 -11.16 -15.61
CA ASP A 66 2.29 -9.85 -16.23
C ASP A 66 1.93 -8.77 -15.23
N TYR A 67 1.14 -9.07 -14.20
CA TYR A 67 0.70 -8.13 -13.16
C TYR A 67 0.88 -8.76 -11.79
N ASN A 68 2.10 -8.74 -11.26
CA ASN A 68 2.42 -9.36 -9.98
C ASN A 68 2.00 -8.48 -8.79
N SER A 69 2.37 -7.21 -8.84
CA SER A 69 2.05 -6.20 -7.85
C SER A 69 1.99 -4.81 -8.50
N GLY A 70 1.39 -3.86 -7.79
CA GLY A 70 1.17 -2.51 -8.28
C GLY A 70 1.48 -1.46 -7.23
N ILE A 71 2.14 -0.38 -7.63
CA ILE A 71 2.39 0.78 -6.77
C ILE A 71 1.65 1.98 -7.35
N LEU A 72 0.64 2.47 -6.63
CA LEU A 72 -0.13 3.64 -6.97
C LEU A 72 0.30 4.82 -6.11
N THR A 73 0.82 5.86 -6.76
CA THR A 73 1.40 7.05 -6.10
C THR A 73 0.41 8.21 -6.13
N TYR A 74 0.33 8.98 -5.04
CA TYR A 74 -0.53 10.16 -4.91
C TYR A 74 0.31 11.39 -4.55
N PRO A 75 0.85 12.13 -5.53
CA PRO A 75 1.70 13.28 -5.26
C PRO A 75 0.95 14.39 -4.51
N GLN A 76 1.63 15.11 -3.64
CA GLN A 76 1.14 16.34 -2.98
C GLN A 76 -0.12 16.17 -2.12
N VAL A 77 -0.35 14.97 -1.57
CA VAL A 77 -1.43 14.70 -0.62
C VAL A 77 -0.87 14.76 0.81
N SER A 78 -1.63 15.32 1.74
CA SER A 78 -1.29 15.34 3.17
C SER A 78 -1.38 13.94 3.79
N PHE A 79 -0.74 13.74 4.94
CA PHE A 79 -0.81 12.45 5.63
C PHE A 79 -2.25 12.07 6.00
N ASP A 80 -2.98 13.00 6.64
CA ASP A 80 -4.34 12.74 7.14
C ASP A 80 -5.32 12.45 6.00
N ASP A 81 -5.28 13.25 4.92
CA ASP A 81 -6.15 13.02 3.76
C ASP A 81 -5.82 11.68 3.07
N PHE A 82 -4.54 11.33 2.98
CA PHE A 82 -4.11 10.07 2.39
C PHE A 82 -4.57 8.87 3.24
N MET A 83 -4.46 8.94 4.58
CA MET A 83 -4.92 7.88 5.47
C MET A 83 -6.44 7.67 5.39
N GLN A 84 -7.22 8.74 5.43
CA GLN A 84 -8.68 8.67 5.26
C GLN A 84 -9.05 8.03 3.91
N PHE A 85 -8.35 8.41 2.84
CA PHE A 85 -8.56 7.79 1.53
C PHE A 85 -8.20 6.29 1.52
N CYS A 86 -7.10 5.89 2.15
CA CYS A 86 -6.72 4.48 2.29
C CYS A 86 -7.78 3.65 3.04
N GLU A 87 -8.40 4.22 4.07
CA GLU A 87 -9.52 3.58 4.78
C GLU A 87 -10.72 3.35 3.87
N VAL A 88 -11.11 4.34 3.06
CA VAL A 88 -12.21 4.21 2.09
C VAL A 88 -11.89 3.12 1.06
N CYS A 89 -10.68 3.10 0.50
CA CYS A 89 -10.22 2.07 -0.42
C CYS A 89 -10.33 0.67 0.18
N LYS A 90 -9.84 0.49 1.42
CA LYS A 90 -9.93 -0.77 2.16
C LYS A 90 -11.38 -1.17 2.41
N PHE A 91 -12.21 -0.25 2.90
CA PHE A 91 -13.61 -0.51 3.19
C PHE A 91 -14.35 -1.02 1.96
N GLY A 92 -14.15 -0.39 0.80
CA GLY A 92 -14.80 -0.86 -0.42
C GLY A 92 -14.32 -2.25 -0.87
N LEU A 93 -13.05 -2.62 -0.64
CA LEU A 93 -12.58 -3.99 -0.91
C LEU A 93 -13.21 -5.02 0.02
N ASP A 94 -13.31 -4.71 1.31
CA ASP A 94 -13.94 -5.56 2.32
C ASP A 94 -15.43 -5.76 2.00
N PHE A 95 -16.12 -4.67 1.66
CA PHE A 95 -17.53 -4.67 1.29
C PHE A 95 -17.85 -5.61 0.12
N VAL A 96 -16.94 -5.73 -0.86
CA VAL A 96 -17.10 -6.65 -2.00
C VAL A 96 -16.38 -7.99 -1.82
N GLY A 97 -15.80 -8.26 -0.65
CA GLY A 97 -15.12 -9.51 -0.31
C GLY A 97 -13.78 -9.75 -1.02
N LEU A 98 -13.10 -8.69 -1.45
CA LEU A 98 -11.79 -8.72 -2.11
C LEU A 98 -10.61 -8.48 -1.16
N ASP A 99 -10.85 -8.12 0.09
CA ASP A 99 -9.84 -7.88 1.12
C ASP A 99 -8.87 -9.06 1.32
N LYS A 100 -9.36 -10.30 1.18
CA LYS A 100 -8.53 -11.52 1.25
C LYS A 100 -7.70 -11.77 -0.02
N HIS A 101 -8.05 -11.15 -1.15
CA HIS A 101 -7.40 -11.34 -2.44
C HIS A 101 -6.33 -10.29 -2.72
N VAL A 102 -6.36 -9.14 -2.04
CA VAL A 102 -5.33 -8.10 -2.15
C VAL A 102 -4.85 -7.63 -0.79
N GLN A 103 -3.53 -7.60 -0.64
CA GLN A 103 -2.88 -6.97 0.50
C GLN A 103 -2.51 -5.53 0.13
N LEU A 104 -2.91 -4.59 0.99
CA LEU A 104 -2.50 -3.19 0.87
C LEU A 104 -1.34 -2.89 1.85
N VAL A 105 -0.41 -2.07 1.40
CA VAL A 105 0.76 -1.62 2.16
C VAL A 105 0.94 -0.13 1.88
N TYR A 106 0.81 0.70 2.90
CA TYR A 106 0.83 2.16 2.76
C TYR A 106 2.20 2.75 3.05
N PHE A 107 2.54 3.80 2.30
CA PHE A 107 3.76 4.60 2.47
C PHE A 107 3.42 6.09 2.40
N HIS A 108 4.13 6.91 3.18
CA HIS A 108 3.99 8.38 3.16
C HIS A 108 5.30 9.05 3.63
N PRO A 109 5.70 10.23 3.11
CA PRO A 109 6.88 10.96 3.59
C PRO A 109 6.92 11.13 5.11
N ASP A 110 5.78 11.53 5.66
CA ASP A 110 5.58 11.78 7.09
C ASP A 110 5.09 10.55 7.87
N TYR A 111 5.19 9.34 7.30
CA TYR A 111 4.73 8.14 7.99
C TYR A 111 5.43 8.01 9.35
N ARG A 112 4.62 7.87 10.39
CA ARG A 112 5.01 7.45 11.73
C ARG A 112 3.98 6.44 12.20
N ARG A 113 4.43 5.31 12.75
CA ARG A 113 3.45 4.34 13.27
C ARG A 113 2.57 5.00 14.33
N ASP A 114 3.11 5.85 15.17
CA ASP A 114 2.36 6.52 16.25
C ASP A 114 1.31 7.53 15.76
N ASN A 115 1.28 7.86 14.46
CA ASN A 115 0.24 8.71 13.86
C ASN A 115 -0.95 7.91 13.31
N VAL A 116 -0.97 6.58 13.47
CA VAL A 116 -2.00 5.70 12.94
C VAL A 116 -2.82 5.15 14.11
N GLU A 117 -4.11 5.43 14.13
CA GLU A 117 -5.00 4.96 15.19
C GLU A 117 -5.62 3.59 14.83
N PRO A 118 -5.85 2.71 15.82
CA PRO A 118 -5.32 2.77 17.20
C PRO A 118 -3.80 2.60 17.25
N THR A 119 -3.10 3.31 18.14
CA THR A 119 -1.63 3.25 18.26
C THR A 119 -1.10 1.96 18.89
N ASP A 120 -1.94 1.24 19.64
CA ASP A 120 -1.58 0.06 20.46
C ASP A 120 -2.03 -1.28 19.85
N GLU A 121 -2.65 -1.27 18.67
CA GLU A 121 -3.11 -2.47 17.97
C GLU A 121 -2.56 -2.60 16.54
N LEU A 122 -2.78 -3.77 15.92
CA LEU A 122 -2.44 -3.95 14.51
C LEU A 122 -3.47 -3.25 13.63
N VAL A 123 -2.99 -2.39 12.74
CA VAL A 123 -3.81 -1.74 11.72
C VAL A 123 -3.43 -2.30 10.36
N TYR A 124 -4.45 -2.70 9.59
CA TYR A 124 -4.25 -3.33 8.29
C TYR A 124 -3.41 -2.46 7.36
N GLY A 125 -2.36 -3.04 6.79
CA GLY A 125 -1.47 -2.33 5.87
C GLY A 125 -0.42 -1.44 6.54
N HIS A 126 -0.37 -1.37 7.87
CA HIS A 126 0.62 -0.61 8.65
C HIS A 126 1.68 -1.51 9.30
N LEU A 127 2.71 -0.89 9.89
CA LEU A 127 3.64 -1.59 10.79
C LEU A 127 2.93 -1.98 12.10
N PRO A 128 3.43 -2.99 12.84
CA PRO A 128 3.03 -3.20 14.23
C PRO A 128 3.32 -1.96 15.09
N PRO A 129 2.57 -1.74 16.19
CA PRO A 129 2.86 -0.68 17.15
C PRO A 129 4.33 -0.62 17.57
N THR A 130 4.86 0.60 17.71
CA THR A 130 6.24 0.85 18.11
C THR A 130 6.57 0.15 19.43
N GLU A 131 5.66 0.22 20.41
CA GLU A 131 5.83 -0.41 21.72
C GLU A 131 5.90 -1.95 21.67
N TRP A 132 5.47 -2.59 20.57
CA TRP A 132 5.56 -4.05 20.43
C TRP A 132 7.00 -4.52 20.14
N TYR A 133 7.92 -3.61 19.82
CA TYR A 133 9.24 -3.95 19.29
C TYR A 133 10.07 -4.86 20.21
N ASP A 134 10.06 -4.60 21.51
CA ASP A 134 10.79 -5.43 22.47
C ASP A 134 10.24 -6.86 22.52
N TYR A 135 8.91 -7.01 22.52
CA TYR A 135 8.23 -8.30 22.45
C TYR A 135 8.53 -9.02 21.13
N MET A 136 8.53 -8.29 20.01
CA MET A 136 8.89 -8.85 18.71
C MET A 136 10.33 -9.37 18.71
N LYS A 137 11.30 -8.56 19.18
CA LYS A 137 12.71 -8.96 19.30
C LYS A 137 12.88 -10.21 20.14
N GLU A 138 12.20 -10.30 21.29
CA GLU A 138 12.26 -11.48 22.16
C GLU A 138 11.76 -12.74 21.44
N LYS A 139 10.66 -12.62 20.67
CA LYS A 139 10.06 -13.76 19.97
C LYS A 139 10.85 -14.26 18.76
N VAL A 140 11.34 -13.36 17.90
CA VAL A 140 11.98 -13.76 16.63
C VAL A 140 13.50 -13.67 16.65
N GLY A 141 14.08 -13.15 17.74
CA GLY A 141 15.49 -12.79 17.81
C GLY A 141 15.80 -11.53 16.98
N GLY A 142 16.80 -10.77 17.41
CA GLY A 142 17.20 -9.54 16.75
C GLY A 142 18.25 -8.79 17.57
N GLY A 143 19.03 -7.94 16.90
CA GLY A 143 19.89 -7.00 17.61
C GLY A 143 19.06 -5.92 18.31
N ALA A 144 19.63 -5.28 19.33
CA ALA A 144 19.08 -4.02 19.81
C ALA A 144 19.09 -3.00 18.66
N VAL A 145 18.03 -2.20 18.60
CA VAL A 145 17.97 -0.95 17.83
C VAL A 145 17.95 0.13 18.88
N GLU A 146 18.90 1.06 18.80
CA GLU A 146 19.07 2.18 19.72
C GLU A 146 17.95 3.21 19.53
N ASP A 147 17.60 3.49 18.27
CA ASP A 147 16.53 4.41 17.91
C ASP A 147 15.35 3.69 17.26
N ILE A 148 14.34 3.36 18.07
CA ILE A 148 13.14 2.64 17.63
C ILE A 148 12.35 3.39 16.54
N THR A 149 12.48 4.72 16.45
CA THR A 149 11.81 5.52 15.41
C THR A 149 12.34 5.23 14.02
N MET A 150 13.52 4.59 13.90
CA MET A 150 14.07 4.14 12.63
C MET A 150 13.19 3.12 11.93
N GLN A 151 12.30 2.43 12.66
CA GLN A 151 11.31 1.50 12.10
C GLN A 151 10.39 2.17 11.08
N ASP A 152 10.04 3.44 11.30
CA ASP A 152 9.11 4.19 10.44
C ASP A 152 9.63 4.32 9.01
N TYR A 153 10.95 4.34 8.82
CA TYR A 153 11.56 4.44 7.49
C TYR A 153 11.28 3.24 6.59
N GLN A 154 10.75 2.13 7.13
CA GLN A 154 10.20 1.05 6.29
C GLN A 154 9.00 1.52 5.47
N ARG A 155 8.26 2.51 5.95
CA ARG A 155 7.02 3.03 5.34
C ARG A 155 7.13 4.51 4.96
N ARG A 156 8.29 5.12 5.12
CA ARG A 156 8.54 6.46 4.58
C ARG A 156 8.93 6.39 3.11
N SER A 157 8.49 7.39 2.36
CA SER A 157 8.68 7.46 0.92
C SER A 157 8.65 8.90 0.41
N PRO A 158 9.14 9.19 -0.81
CA PRO A 158 9.09 10.53 -1.39
C PRO A 158 7.68 11.05 -1.65
N TYR A 159 6.73 10.13 -1.85
CA TYR A 159 5.34 10.44 -2.14
C TYR A 159 4.44 9.44 -1.41
N PRO A 160 3.21 9.84 -1.05
CA PRO A 160 2.17 8.92 -0.62
C PRO A 160 1.97 7.80 -1.65
N MET A 161 1.91 6.55 -1.20
CA MET A 161 1.75 5.39 -2.08
C MET A 161 0.96 4.27 -1.44
N ILE A 162 0.16 3.60 -2.27
CA ILE A 162 -0.44 2.31 -1.96
C ILE A 162 0.27 1.25 -2.80
N ASN A 163 0.92 0.30 -2.12
CA ASN A 163 1.39 -0.92 -2.75
C ASN A 163 0.30 -1.99 -2.62
N ILE A 164 -0.11 -2.52 -3.78
CA ILE A 164 -1.17 -3.49 -3.97
C ILE A 164 -0.50 -4.82 -4.34
N LEU A 165 -0.65 -5.80 -3.46
CA LEU A 165 -0.04 -7.12 -3.58
C LEU A 165 -1.14 -8.18 -3.70
N ARG A 166 -0.89 -9.24 -4.45
CA ARG A 166 -1.81 -10.39 -4.49
C ARG A 166 -1.77 -11.15 -3.17
N GLY A 167 -2.91 -11.24 -2.49
CA GLY A 167 -3.05 -11.96 -1.23
C GLY A 167 -2.66 -13.43 -1.35
N GLU A 168 -3.05 -14.08 -2.45
CA GLU A 168 -2.71 -15.50 -2.70
C GLU A 168 -1.21 -15.72 -2.88
N GLN A 169 -0.52 -14.82 -3.59
CA GLN A 169 0.94 -14.91 -3.74
C GLN A 169 1.64 -14.76 -2.41
N LEU A 170 1.22 -13.77 -1.61
CA LEU A 170 1.76 -13.56 -0.27
C LEU A 170 1.52 -14.78 0.62
N ALA A 171 0.33 -15.35 0.60
CA ALA A 171 0.01 -16.55 1.38
C ALA A 171 0.92 -17.74 1.01
N ARG A 172 1.20 -17.94 -0.28
CA ARG A 172 2.16 -18.96 -0.75
C ARG A 172 3.60 -18.63 -0.33
N ALA A 173 3.95 -17.35 -0.29
CA ALA A 173 5.29 -16.87 0.03
C ALA A 173 5.62 -16.95 1.53
N THR A 174 4.68 -16.61 2.40
CA THR A 174 4.87 -16.58 3.86
C THR A 174 4.76 -17.96 4.51
N GLY A 175 4.01 -18.87 3.88
CA GLY A 175 3.63 -20.15 4.48
C GLY A 175 2.72 -20.00 5.70
N GLY A 176 2.05 -21.09 6.09
CA GLY A 176 1.07 -21.10 7.19
C GLY A 176 1.63 -20.85 8.59
N ASN A 177 2.96 -20.81 8.77
CA ASN A 177 3.64 -20.68 10.06
C ASN A 177 4.19 -19.27 10.33
N SER A 178 3.79 -18.27 9.55
CA SER A 178 4.31 -16.89 9.69
C SER A 178 3.61 -16.08 10.78
N VAL A 179 2.45 -16.54 11.25
CA VAL A 179 1.69 -15.91 12.35
C VAL A 179 2.19 -16.48 13.68
N VAL A 180 2.58 -15.59 14.59
CA VAL A 180 3.04 -15.95 15.93
C VAL A 180 2.20 -15.24 17.00
N ASP A 181 2.10 -15.89 18.15
CA ASP A 181 1.48 -15.33 19.34
C ASP A 181 2.50 -14.46 20.09
N LEU A 182 2.19 -13.16 20.19
CA LEU A 182 2.90 -12.17 20.98
C LEU A 182 2.16 -11.92 22.28
N HIS A 183 2.86 -11.93 23.40
CA HIS A 183 2.29 -11.58 24.70
C HIS A 183 2.62 -10.11 24.98
N VAL A 184 1.70 -9.21 24.63
CA VAL A 184 1.88 -7.77 24.80
C VAL A 184 1.01 -7.31 25.97
N ASN A 185 1.62 -6.72 27.00
CA ASN A 185 0.91 -6.19 28.16
C ASN A 185 -0.07 -7.19 28.80
N GLY A 186 0.30 -8.48 28.84
CA GLY A 186 -0.51 -9.55 29.41
C GLY A 186 -1.62 -10.09 28.49
N VAL A 187 -1.76 -9.57 27.26
CA VAL A 187 -2.73 -10.04 26.28
C VAL A 187 -2.02 -10.73 25.10
N VAL A 188 -2.59 -11.85 24.65
CA VAL A 188 -2.09 -12.54 23.46
C VAL A 188 -2.59 -11.84 22.20
N ARG A 189 -1.65 -11.45 21.34
CA ARG A 189 -1.87 -10.80 20.04
C ARG A 189 -1.28 -11.68 18.94
N LYS A 190 -1.97 -11.80 17.81
CA LYS A 190 -1.47 -12.54 16.64
C LYS A 190 -0.86 -11.57 15.66
N ALA A 191 0.38 -11.81 15.24
CA ALA A 191 1.05 -10.98 14.25
C ALA A 191 1.86 -11.84 13.29
N SER A 192 1.99 -11.38 12.05
CA SER A 192 2.84 -12.02 11.03
C SER A 192 3.96 -11.07 10.60
N GLY A 193 4.97 -11.62 9.93
CA GLY A 193 6.05 -10.79 9.35
C GLY A 193 7.04 -10.19 10.36
N LEU A 194 6.96 -10.57 11.63
CA LEU A 194 7.78 -9.99 12.71
C LEU A 194 9.29 -10.03 12.44
N SER A 195 9.78 -11.16 11.91
CA SER A 195 11.20 -11.31 11.56
C SER A 195 11.65 -10.35 10.47
N THR A 196 10.75 -9.91 9.59
CA THR A 196 11.05 -8.88 8.58
C THR A 196 11.13 -7.51 9.25
N TYR A 197 10.14 -7.14 10.07
CA TYR A 197 10.14 -5.84 10.77
C TYR A 197 11.36 -5.67 11.67
N VAL A 198 11.68 -6.69 12.48
CA VAL A 198 12.83 -6.65 13.40
C VAL A 198 14.16 -6.52 12.65
N ARG A 199 14.38 -7.31 11.59
CA ARG A 199 15.62 -7.26 10.79
C ARG A 199 15.76 -5.94 10.04
N ASN A 200 14.66 -5.40 9.51
CA ASN A 200 14.68 -4.13 8.78
C ASN A 200 15.07 -2.97 9.70
N GLY A 201 14.59 -2.96 10.94
CA GLY A 201 15.00 -1.98 11.95
C GLY A 201 16.50 -1.79 12.06
N LYS A 202 17.20 -2.89 12.35
CA LYS A 202 18.65 -2.87 12.50
C LYS A 202 19.34 -2.41 11.22
N ARG A 203 18.87 -2.87 10.06
CA ARG A 203 19.45 -2.45 8.79
C ARG A 203 19.27 -0.95 8.52
N LEU A 204 18.11 -0.40 8.85
CA LEU A 204 17.83 1.03 8.69
C LEU A 204 18.69 1.86 9.63
N GLU A 205 18.93 1.39 10.85
CA GLU A 205 19.88 2.00 11.77
C GLU A 205 21.32 1.99 11.22
N GLU A 206 21.77 0.85 10.67
CA GLU A 206 23.09 0.73 10.01
C GLU A 206 23.25 1.66 8.79
N VAL A 207 22.17 1.92 8.05
CA VAL A 207 22.17 2.88 6.92
C VAL A 207 22.29 4.33 7.43
N GLY A 208 21.68 4.63 8.58
CA GLY A 208 21.73 5.94 9.20
C GLY A 208 20.68 6.92 8.70
N ARG A 209 20.19 7.77 9.62
CA ARG A 209 19.08 8.71 9.41
C ARG A 209 19.30 9.64 8.21
N GLU A 210 20.49 10.23 8.10
CA GLU A 210 20.83 11.18 7.04
C GLU A 210 20.62 10.57 5.64
N ARG A 211 21.16 9.36 5.42
CA ARG A 211 21.01 8.67 4.14
C ARG A 211 19.57 8.30 3.84
N LEU A 212 18.80 7.89 4.85
CA LEU A 212 17.39 7.57 4.66
C LEU A 212 16.56 8.82 4.34
N GLU A 213 16.87 9.96 4.94
CA GLU A 213 16.24 11.24 4.63
C GLU A 213 16.59 11.75 3.23
N GLU A 214 17.80 11.50 2.74
CA GLU A 214 18.15 11.74 1.32
C GLU A 214 17.29 10.89 0.38
N LEU A 215 17.12 9.60 0.69
CA LEU A 215 16.28 8.71 -0.12
C LEU A 215 14.83 9.18 -0.14
N ILE A 216 14.29 9.69 0.97
CA ILE A 216 12.93 10.23 1.03
C ILE A 216 12.81 11.53 0.24
N ARG A 217 13.77 12.45 0.37
CA ARG A 217 13.77 13.70 -0.43
C ARG A 217 13.83 13.41 -1.93
N GLY A 218 14.34 12.25 -2.31
CA GLY A 218 14.70 11.92 -3.69
C GLY A 218 15.97 12.65 -4.09
N ASP A 219 16.62 12.21 -5.17
CA ASP A 219 17.78 12.93 -5.71
C ASP A 219 17.37 14.37 -6.00
N GLY A 220 18.00 15.33 -5.30
CA GLY A 220 17.75 16.77 -5.40
C GLY A 220 18.19 17.39 -6.74
N THR A 221 17.87 16.77 -7.87
CA THR A 221 18.20 17.21 -9.24
C THR A 221 16.97 17.54 -10.08
N ALA A 222 15.76 17.47 -9.55
CA ALA A 222 14.61 18.18 -10.14
C ALA A 222 14.51 19.61 -9.59
N GLN A 223 15.60 20.36 -9.70
CA GLN A 223 15.55 21.81 -9.54
C GLN A 223 14.71 22.39 -10.67
N GLN A 224 13.67 23.12 -10.28
CA GLN A 224 13.12 24.29 -10.96
C GLN A 224 13.77 24.60 -12.32
N THR A 225 13.13 24.19 -13.39
CA THR A 225 13.10 24.99 -14.61
C THR A 225 11.66 25.44 -14.81
N GLN A 226 11.35 26.56 -14.15
CA GLN A 226 10.42 27.52 -14.72
C GLN A 226 10.99 27.91 -16.08
N SER A 227 10.38 27.42 -17.16
CA SER A 227 10.28 28.19 -18.39
C SER A 227 8.83 28.57 -18.54
N GLU A 228 8.54 29.80 -18.13
CA GLU A 228 7.36 30.54 -18.58
C GLU A 228 7.28 30.45 -20.10
N GLN A 229 6.18 29.92 -20.61
CA GLN A 229 5.61 30.39 -21.87
C GLN A 229 4.10 30.17 -21.83
N SER A 230 3.44 31.24 -21.40
CA SER A 230 2.04 31.52 -21.57
C SER A 230 1.67 31.60 -23.05
N ALA A 231 0.67 30.83 -23.48
CA ALA A 231 -0.17 31.11 -24.65
C ALA A 231 -1.55 30.44 -24.47
N PRO A 232 -2.61 30.98 -25.09
CA PRO A 232 -3.87 31.21 -24.41
C PRO A 232 -4.85 30.02 -24.45
N ALA A 233 -5.68 29.96 -23.42
CA ALA A 233 -6.88 29.14 -23.38
C ALA A 233 -7.74 29.42 -24.62
N THR A 234 -7.99 28.38 -25.41
CA THR A 234 -9.02 28.40 -26.45
C THR A 234 -10.06 27.37 -26.06
N SER A 235 -11.26 27.86 -25.80
CA SER A 235 -12.45 27.06 -25.56
C SER A 235 -12.81 26.27 -26.82
N THR A 236 -13.15 25.00 -26.66
CA THR A 236 -14.16 24.37 -27.52
C THR A 236 -14.83 23.24 -26.77
N ALA A 237 -16.06 23.51 -26.38
CA ALA A 237 -17.05 22.50 -26.07
C ALA A 237 -17.40 21.70 -27.35
N THR A 238 -17.83 20.46 -27.12
CA THR A 238 -18.65 19.61 -28.01
C THR A 238 -17.93 18.76 -29.06
N ALA A 239 -17.79 17.47 -28.74
CA ALA A 239 -18.02 16.35 -29.67
C ALA A 239 -18.38 15.10 -28.83
N THR A 240 -19.65 14.93 -28.48
CA THR A 240 -20.60 14.04 -29.18
C THR A 240 -20.42 12.56 -28.81
N ALA A 241 -21.18 12.15 -27.80
CA ALA A 241 -22.02 10.96 -27.78
C ALA A 241 -21.71 9.87 -28.81
N THR A 242 -20.92 8.84 -28.44
CA THR A 242 -21.11 7.43 -28.88
C THR A 242 -20.32 6.47 -27.98
N ALA A 243 -20.53 6.51 -26.66
CA ALA A 243 -19.96 5.47 -25.76
C ALA A 243 -20.95 5.02 -24.67
N THR A 244 -22.22 5.37 -24.80
CA THR A 244 -23.26 5.15 -23.76
C THR A 244 -23.99 3.82 -23.91
N ALA A 245 -23.74 3.02 -24.96
CA ALA A 245 -24.55 1.83 -25.26
C ALA A 245 -23.88 0.48 -24.93
N THR A 246 -22.60 0.44 -24.56
CA THR A 246 -21.88 -0.83 -24.32
C THR A 246 -21.58 -1.10 -22.84
N LEU A 247 -21.61 -0.06 -21.98
CA LEU A 247 -21.34 -0.21 -20.54
C LEU A 247 -22.56 -0.66 -19.73
N THR A 248 -23.77 -0.63 -20.30
CA THR A 248 -25.01 -0.99 -19.60
C THR A 248 -25.29 -2.50 -19.55
N ARG A 249 -24.47 -3.35 -20.19
CA ARG A 249 -24.80 -4.78 -20.39
C ARG A 249 -23.87 -5.79 -19.70
N VAL A 250 -22.85 -5.34 -18.97
CA VAL A 250 -21.92 -6.25 -18.25
C VAL A 250 -22.12 -6.21 -16.74
N TRP A 251 -22.92 -5.26 -16.23
CA TRP A 251 -23.28 -5.18 -14.82
C TRP A 251 -24.65 -5.84 -14.58
N SER A 252 -24.60 -7.11 -14.15
CA SER A 252 -25.63 -7.89 -13.45
C SER A 252 -26.87 -8.39 -14.24
N GLU A 253 -26.87 -9.69 -14.56
CA GLU A 253 -28.08 -10.53 -14.39
C GLU A 253 -28.02 -11.37 -13.10
N GLU A 254 -26.90 -11.37 -12.36
CA GLU A 254 -26.71 -12.22 -11.17
C GLU A 254 -26.49 -11.44 -9.85
N TYR A 255 -26.51 -10.10 -9.86
CA TYR A 255 -26.18 -9.25 -8.69
C TYR A 255 -27.12 -8.05 -8.47
N GLN A 256 -28.41 -8.17 -8.81
CA GLN A 256 -29.42 -7.26 -8.28
C GLN A 256 -29.89 -7.75 -6.91
N ARG A 257 -29.10 -7.50 -5.87
CA ARG A 257 -29.62 -7.42 -4.50
C ARG A 257 -29.75 -5.94 -4.15
N TYR A 258 -30.97 -5.50 -3.91
CA TYR A 258 -31.27 -4.09 -3.69
C TYR A 258 -30.88 -3.71 -2.26
N TYR A 259 -30.06 -2.67 -2.11
CA TYR A 259 -29.81 -2.04 -0.83
C TYR A 259 -31.03 -1.20 -0.44
N VAL A 260 -31.71 -1.57 0.64
CA VAL A 260 -32.81 -0.79 1.20
C VAL A 260 -32.37 -0.22 2.54
N TYR A 261 -32.34 1.11 2.62
CA TYR A 261 -32.08 1.85 3.85
C TYR A 261 -33.41 2.38 4.38
N ASP A 262 -33.74 2.03 5.62
CA ASP A 262 -34.91 2.56 6.32
C ASP A 262 -34.47 3.73 7.23
N PRO A 263 -34.85 4.98 6.89
CA PRO A 263 -34.46 6.15 7.66
C PRO A 263 -35.20 6.28 9.01
N GLU A 264 -36.29 5.53 9.24
CA GLU A 264 -37.02 5.57 10.51
C GLU A 264 -36.39 4.66 11.56
N THR A 265 -35.84 3.52 11.13
CA THR A 265 -35.19 2.55 12.01
C THR A 265 -33.67 2.66 12.02
N ASN A 266 -33.09 3.36 11.05
CA ASN A 266 -31.65 3.47 10.81
C ASN A 266 -30.97 2.09 10.63
N GLU A 267 -31.71 1.14 10.08
CA GLU A 267 -31.23 -0.20 9.75
C GLU A 267 -31.08 -0.37 8.24
N SER A 268 -30.09 -1.17 7.83
CA SER A 268 -29.84 -1.53 6.44
C SER A 268 -30.06 -3.03 6.25
N THR A 269 -30.93 -3.40 5.31
CA THR A 269 -31.21 -4.81 5.01
C THR A 269 -30.91 -5.15 3.55
N TRP A 270 -30.49 -6.40 3.34
CA TRP A 270 -30.19 -6.96 2.03
C TRP A 270 -31.31 -7.94 1.63
N GLU A 271 -32.01 -7.68 0.52
CA GLU A 271 -32.90 -8.64 -0.14
C GLU A 271 -32.25 -9.19 -1.43
#